data_AF-A0A0V1H8G4-F1
#
_entry.id   AF-A0A0V1H8G4-F1
#
_cell.length_a   1.000
_cell.length_b   1.000
_cell.length_c   1.000
_cell.angle_alpha   90.00
_cell.angle_beta   90.00
_cell.angle_gamma   90.00
#
_symmetry.space_group_name_H-M   'P 1'
#
loop_
_entity.id
_entity.type
_entity.pdbx_description
1 polymer ?
#
loop_
_entity_poly.entity_id
_entity_poly.type
_entity_poly.pdbx_seq_one_letter_code
_entity_poly.pdbx_strand_id
1 'polypeptide(L)'
;MNCEQLNRCLFVLLRGISKEEAFAVGAEIAASITEMNPYPVKLKFEKVIFVVYYPCILQTKKRYVGYSYQSVDQMAPTFDAKGIETVRRDTCPAVSKILEKSLRILFETNDINNVRNYVCEQFQKILSGSVPLMDFIFAKEYRGKAYYRQNASVPSLHIAKRRMIRDHRAEPRIRERVRYLIVCGEPKCTLISCVKEPEEFLLNPGLRLNVIYYIVRQISPALNRCFNMLGHDALRWFERMPKRIHYSRLEQRDRLFYGRISVTGHAVDFDMNQHRFLSSCRNTSHSTTRRSPAELLLGHKLRCMLDLLKPSLEAAVEVRLFKQASYNDRKATHQEFQPDEKVLVTQPNGKQHEKHADHLRFCEADEPKEEEEVHEETPLTARSQRPADQHPKRSTKPPAHPFFRNRPRALSGLCLHKEK
;
A
#
# COMPACT_ATOMS: atom_id res chain seq x y z
N MET A 1 -33.69 22.24 29.14
CA MET A 1 -33.70 20.79 29.43
C MET A 1 -32.69 20.09 28.52
N ASN A 2 -31.65 19.52 29.12
CA ASN A 2 -30.52 18.89 28.43
C ASN A 2 -31.00 17.65 27.66
N CYS A 3 -31.05 17.78 26.33
CA CYS A 3 -31.33 16.66 25.44
C CYS A 3 -30.04 15.83 25.32
N GLU A 4 -29.77 15.01 26.34
CA GLU A 4 -28.72 14.01 26.32
C GLU A 4 -28.91 13.12 25.08
N GLN A 5 -27.79 12.81 24.43
CA GLN A 5 -27.72 12.04 23.19
C GLN A 5 -28.24 10.61 23.40
N LEU A 6 -29.56 10.44 23.34
CA LEU A 6 -30.19 9.15 23.12
C LEU A 6 -29.72 8.62 21.76
N ASN A 7 -29.12 7.42 21.76
CA ASN A 7 -28.74 6.71 20.54
C ASN A 7 -30.02 6.52 19.70
N ARG A 8 -30.18 7.30 18.62
CA ARG A 8 -31.40 7.38 17.81
C ARG A 8 -31.56 6.22 16.83
N CYS A 9 -31.00 5.06 17.15
CA CYS A 9 -30.96 3.91 16.26
C CYS A 9 -31.35 2.65 17.03
N LEU A 10 -32.38 1.95 16.57
CA LEU A 10 -32.71 0.59 17.05
C LEU A 10 -32.03 -0.42 16.14
N PHE A 11 -31.63 -1.58 16.70
CA PHE A 11 -31.13 -2.76 16.00
C PHE A 11 -32.09 -3.93 16.30
N VAL A 12 -32.93 -4.33 15.33
CA VAL A 12 -33.91 -5.43 15.49
C VAL A 12 -33.41 -6.71 14.82
N LEU A 13 -33.35 -7.84 15.52
CA LEU A 13 -32.96 -9.12 14.92
C LEU A 13 -34.21 -9.88 14.46
N LEU A 14 -34.30 -10.16 13.17
CA LEU A 14 -35.33 -11.02 12.58
C LEU A 14 -34.67 -12.31 12.10
N ARG A 15 -35.13 -13.47 12.60
CA ARG A 15 -34.53 -14.77 12.33
C ARG A 15 -35.29 -15.52 11.24
N GLY A 16 -34.58 -16.07 10.26
CA GLY A 16 -35.14 -17.02 9.28
C GLY A 16 -36.06 -16.41 8.23
N ILE A 17 -36.06 -15.08 8.07
CA ILE A 17 -36.91 -14.38 7.10
C ILE A 17 -36.12 -13.98 5.85
N SER A 18 -36.82 -13.80 4.72
CA SER A 18 -36.22 -13.32 3.47
C SER A 18 -35.86 -11.84 3.53
N LYS A 19 -35.10 -11.36 2.54
CA LYS A 19 -34.71 -9.95 2.47
C LYS A 19 -35.95 -9.08 2.27
N GLU A 20 -36.82 -9.50 1.36
CA GLU A 20 -38.08 -8.86 0.99
C GLU A 20 -39.01 -8.75 2.21
N GLU A 21 -39.18 -9.83 2.96
CA GLU A 21 -39.93 -9.85 4.22
C GLU A 21 -39.32 -8.93 5.27
N ALA A 22 -37.98 -8.89 5.39
CA ALA A 22 -37.30 -8.02 6.35
C ALA A 22 -37.55 -6.53 6.06
N PHE A 23 -37.64 -6.14 4.79
CA PHE A 23 -38.03 -4.79 4.39
C PHE A 23 -39.50 -4.50 4.70
N ALA A 24 -40.40 -5.44 4.43
CA ALA A 24 -41.83 -5.29 4.73
C ALA A 24 -42.08 -5.13 6.24
N VAL A 25 -41.53 -6.03 7.06
CA VAL A 25 -41.64 -5.99 8.54
C VAL A 25 -40.99 -4.71 9.08
N GLY A 26 -39.85 -4.31 8.54
CA GLY A 26 -39.18 -3.08 8.95
C GLY A 26 -39.99 -1.82 8.67
N ALA A 27 -40.69 -1.77 7.53
CA ALA A 27 -41.59 -0.68 7.16
C ALA A 27 -42.84 -0.65 8.06
N GLU A 28 -43.41 -1.81 8.36
CA GLU A 28 -44.55 -1.96 9.29
C GLU A 28 -44.18 -1.46 10.69
N ILE A 29 -43.05 -1.90 11.24
CA ILE A 29 -42.55 -1.43 12.55
C ILE A 29 -42.37 0.09 12.56
N ALA A 30 -41.81 0.66 11.49
CA ALA A 30 -41.60 2.10 11.38
C ALA A 30 -42.92 2.89 11.31
N ALA A 31 -43.92 2.38 10.59
CA ALA A 31 -45.23 2.98 10.47
C ALA A 31 -45.98 2.94 11.82
N SER A 32 -46.09 1.76 12.43
CA SER A 32 -46.78 1.57 13.70
C SER A 32 -46.17 2.42 14.82
N ILE A 33 -44.83 2.48 14.92
CA ILE A 33 -44.17 3.32 15.92
C ILE A 33 -44.38 4.80 15.63
N THR A 34 -44.38 5.23 14.37
CA THR A 34 -44.63 6.63 14.01
C THR A 34 -46.05 7.05 14.39
N GLU A 35 -47.05 6.22 14.15
CA GLU A 35 -48.46 6.49 14.49
C GLU A 35 -48.67 6.57 16.01
N MET A 36 -47.99 5.73 16.79
CA MET A 36 -48.03 5.76 18.25
C MET A 36 -47.36 7.01 18.88
N ASN A 37 -46.65 7.82 18.09
CA ASN A 37 -45.94 9.00 18.60
C ASN A 37 -46.58 10.31 18.07
N PRO A 38 -46.61 11.37 18.89
CA PRO A 38 -47.15 12.65 18.47
C PRO A 38 -46.27 13.30 17.39
N TYR A 39 -46.90 14.02 16.45
CA TYR A 39 -46.20 14.85 15.47
C TYR A 39 -45.25 15.84 16.18
N PRO A 40 -44.00 16.06 15.70
CA PRO A 40 -43.39 15.60 14.43
C PRO A 40 -42.56 14.31 14.55
N VAL A 41 -42.71 13.53 15.62
CA VAL A 41 -41.84 12.40 15.90
C VAL A 41 -42.09 11.24 14.91
N LYS A 42 -41.11 10.97 14.03
CA LYS A 42 -41.19 9.88 13.05
C LYS A 42 -40.04 8.89 13.19
N LEU A 43 -40.36 7.59 13.13
CA LEU A 43 -39.38 6.52 12.97
C LEU A 43 -39.24 6.21 11.47
N LYS A 44 -38.02 6.35 10.96
CA LYS A 44 -37.67 6.07 9.57
C LYS A 44 -36.92 4.76 9.48
N PHE A 45 -37.45 3.86 8.66
CA PHE A 45 -36.72 2.70 8.23
C PHE A 45 -35.66 3.12 7.19
N GLU A 46 -34.39 2.78 7.45
CA GLU A 46 -33.28 3.22 6.59
C GLU A 46 -32.63 2.05 5.84
N LYS A 47 -32.33 0.95 6.53
CA LYS A 47 -31.56 -0.14 5.95
C LYS A 47 -31.78 -1.47 6.66
N VAL A 48 -31.72 -2.54 5.87
CA VAL A 48 -31.64 -3.92 6.38
C VAL A 48 -30.18 -4.35 6.38
N ILE A 49 -29.78 -4.98 7.47
CA ILE A 49 -28.55 -5.77 7.53
C ILE A 49 -29.00 -7.22 7.50
N PHE A 50 -28.86 -7.87 6.34
CA PHE A 50 -29.41 -9.19 6.10
C PHE A 50 -28.42 -10.26 6.56
N VAL A 51 -28.76 -10.99 7.62
CA VAL A 51 -27.83 -11.92 8.31
C VAL A 51 -27.98 -13.38 7.88
N VAL A 52 -28.96 -13.71 7.01
CA VAL A 52 -29.21 -15.10 6.60
C VAL A 52 -28.02 -15.70 5.84
N TYR A 53 -27.27 -14.88 5.09
CA TYR A 53 -26.01 -15.28 4.42
C TYR A 53 -24.78 -14.48 4.86
N TYR A 54 -24.94 -13.32 5.52
CA TYR A 54 -23.86 -12.37 5.74
C TYR A 54 -23.70 -11.99 7.22
N PRO A 55 -22.58 -12.30 7.88
CA PRO A 55 -22.42 -12.00 9.30
C PRO A 55 -22.33 -10.49 9.54
N CYS A 56 -23.21 -9.96 10.40
CA CYS A 56 -22.99 -8.66 11.02
C CYS A 56 -22.16 -8.84 12.28
N ILE A 57 -21.03 -8.14 12.38
CA ILE A 57 -20.16 -8.17 13.56
C ILE A 57 -20.42 -6.90 14.36
N LEU A 58 -21.06 -7.06 15.53
CA LEU A 58 -21.17 -6.00 16.52
C LEU A 58 -20.07 -6.13 17.56
N GLN A 59 -19.12 -5.21 17.53
CA GLN A 59 -17.96 -5.29 18.39
C GLN A 59 -18.20 -4.68 19.77
N THR A 60 -18.50 -3.38 19.80
CA THR A 60 -18.78 -2.58 21.00
C THR A 60 -19.69 -1.41 20.61
N LYS A 61 -20.11 -0.58 21.58
CA LYS A 61 -20.89 0.63 21.28
C LYS A 61 -20.22 1.45 20.17
N LYS A 62 -20.99 1.80 19.14
CA LYS A 62 -20.53 2.57 17.95
C LYS A 62 -19.43 1.87 17.13
N ARG A 63 -19.29 0.54 17.25
CA ARG A 63 -18.34 -0.27 16.49
C ARG A 63 -19.02 -1.51 15.91
N TYR A 64 -19.35 -1.44 14.64
CA TYR A 64 -20.00 -2.54 13.93
C TYR A 64 -19.64 -2.56 12.46
N VAL A 65 -19.78 -3.73 11.85
CA VAL A 65 -19.56 -3.92 10.42
C VAL A 65 -20.51 -4.98 9.88
N GLY A 66 -21.00 -4.78 8.67
CA GLY A 66 -21.83 -5.73 7.96
C GLY A 66 -22.15 -5.25 6.56
N TYR A 67 -22.80 -6.12 5.80
CA TYR A 67 -23.38 -5.76 4.53
C TYR A 67 -24.78 -5.19 4.72
N SER A 68 -25.02 -4.02 4.15
CA SER A 68 -26.31 -3.31 4.22
C SER A 68 -26.96 -3.24 2.86
N TYR A 69 -28.28 -3.39 2.85
CA TYR A 69 -29.16 -3.17 1.71
C TYR A 69 -30.07 -1.98 2.01
N GLN A 70 -30.14 -1.03 1.09
CA GLN A 70 -31.00 0.17 1.21
C GLN A 70 -32.34 -0.02 0.50
N SER A 71 -32.38 -0.89 -0.52
CA SER A 71 -33.56 -1.17 -1.31
C SER A 71 -33.72 -2.68 -1.52
N VAL A 72 -34.95 -3.13 -1.75
CA VAL A 72 -35.27 -4.54 -2.01
C VAL A 72 -34.61 -4.99 -3.32
N ASP A 73 -34.64 -4.15 -4.35
CA ASP A 73 -34.07 -4.45 -5.68
C ASP A 73 -32.53 -4.44 -5.69
N GLN A 74 -31.90 -3.98 -4.61
CA GLN A 74 -30.45 -3.96 -4.51
C GLN A 74 -29.89 -5.39 -4.45
N MET A 75 -29.17 -5.77 -5.50
CA MET A 75 -28.51 -7.09 -5.60
C MET A 75 -27.19 -7.12 -4.84
N ALA A 76 -26.28 -6.18 -5.12
CA ALA A 76 -24.96 -6.16 -4.49
C ALA A 76 -25.01 -5.39 -3.15
N PRO A 77 -24.51 -5.96 -2.05
CA PRO A 77 -24.50 -5.29 -0.75
C PRO A 77 -23.49 -4.14 -0.68
N THR A 78 -23.81 -3.15 0.17
CA THR A 78 -22.86 -2.09 0.55
C THR A 78 -22.11 -2.47 1.82
N PHE A 79 -20.79 -2.34 1.83
CA PHE A 79 -19.97 -2.57 3.03
C PHE A 79 -20.11 -1.40 4.02
N ASP A 80 -20.96 -1.56 5.04
CA ASP A 80 -21.17 -0.55 6.09
C ASP A 80 -20.34 -0.88 7.32
N ALA A 81 -19.28 -0.10 7.54
CA ALA A 81 -18.44 -0.18 8.71
C ALA A 81 -18.53 1.12 9.52
N LYS A 82 -18.93 1.03 10.79
CA LYS A 82 -18.96 2.16 11.72
C LYS A 82 -17.97 1.94 12.84
N GLY A 83 -17.04 2.89 13.02
CA GLY A 83 -16.10 2.91 14.15
C GLY A 83 -15.06 1.79 14.17
N ILE A 84 -15.05 0.91 13.17
CA ILE A 84 -14.03 -0.11 12.92
C ILE A 84 -12.81 0.53 12.23
N GLU A 85 -11.64 -0.11 12.32
CA GLU A 85 -10.35 0.41 11.83
C GLU A 85 -10.34 0.68 10.33
N THR A 86 -11.24 0.06 9.57
CA THR A 86 -11.43 0.32 8.14
C THR A 86 -11.75 1.79 7.87
N VAL A 87 -12.53 2.45 8.74
CA VAL A 87 -12.93 3.86 8.59
C VAL A 87 -12.14 4.83 9.48
N ARG A 88 -11.21 4.31 10.29
CA ARG A 88 -10.40 5.14 11.20
C ARG A 88 -9.10 5.56 10.53
N ARG A 89 -8.82 6.87 10.58
CA ARG A 89 -7.61 7.49 10.02
C ARG A 89 -6.37 7.41 10.94
N ASP A 90 -6.54 6.91 12.16
CA ASP A 90 -5.49 6.94 13.19
C ASP A 90 -4.53 5.75 13.08
N THR A 91 -4.90 4.72 12.32
CA THR A 91 -4.12 3.50 12.06
C THR A 91 -3.40 3.57 10.72
N CYS A 92 -2.41 2.71 10.50
CA CYS A 92 -1.76 2.63 9.19
C CYS A 92 -2.70 2.00 8.14
N PRO A 93 -2.59 2.39 6.85
CA PRO A 93 -3.47 1.88 5.79
C PRO A 93 -3.45 0.35 5.65
N ALA A 94 -2.32 -0.31 5.93
CA ALA A 94 -2.22 -1.77 5.92
C ALA A 94 -3.28 -2.44 6.81
N VAL A 95 -3.54 -1.89 8.00
CA VAL A 95 -4.54 -2.44 8.93
C VAL A 95 -5.93 -2.37 8.32
N SER A 96 -6.30 -1.20 7.77
CA SER A 96 -7.62 -0.98 7.17
C SER A 96 -7.83 -1.87 5.94
N LYS A 97 -6.84 -1.95 5.04
CA LYS A 97 -6.90 -2.79 3.82
C LYS A 97 -7.03 -4.28 4.14
N ILE A 98 -6.17 -4.78 5.03
CA ILE A 98 -6.17 -6.21 5.41
C ILE A 98 -7.47 -6.55 6.12
N LEU A 99 -7.89 -5.74 7.10
CA LEU A 99 -9.13 -5.98 7.85
C LEU A 99 -10.36 -5.95 6.94
N GLU A 100 -10.48 -4.95 6.06
CA GLU A 100 -11.60 -4.86 5.13
C GLU A 100 -11.67 -6.09 4.23
N LYS A 101 -10.55 -6.47 3.60
CA LYS A 101 -10.55 -7.63 2.70
C LYS A 101 -10.81 -8.93 3.45
N SER A 102 -10.27 -9.11 4.66
CA SER A 102 -10.57 -10.26 5.52
C SER A 102 -12.05 -10.35 5.88
N LEU A 103 -12.70 -9.22 6.19
CA LEU A 103 -14.13 -9.18 6.48
C LEU A 103 -14.97 -9.46 5.24
N ARG A 104 -14.58 -8.93 4.07
CA ARG A 104 -15.26 -9.23 2.80
C ARG A 104 -15.20 -10.72 2.45
N ILE A 105 -14.02 -11.35 2.56
CA ILE A 105 -13.86 -12.80 2.35
C ILE A 105 -14.76 -13.56 3.33
N LEU A 106 -14.75 -13.20 4.61
CA LEU A 106 -15.62 -13.83 5.61
C LEU A 106 -17.10 -13.70 5.23
N PHE A 107 -17.52 -12.53 4.76
CA PHE A 107 -18.92 -12.27 4.43
C PHE A 107 -19.34 -12.98 3.14
N GLU A 108 -18.46 -13.05 2.14
CA GLU A 108 -18.75 -13.67 0.85
C GLU A 108 -18.70 -15.20 0.89
N THR A 109 -17.73 -15.79 1.59
CA THR A 109 -17.52 -17.25 1.58
C THR A 109 -17.99 -17.95 2.85
N ASN A 110 -18.26 -17.20 3.92
CA ASN A 110 -18.54 -17.73 5.26
C ASN A 110 -17.55 -18.80 5.75
N ASP A 111 -16.30 -18.73 5.27
CA ASP A 111 -15.25 -19.70 5.58
C ASP A 111 -14.03 -18.99 6.18
N ILE A 112 -13.77 -19.29 7.43
CA ILE A 112 -12.65 -18.72 8.18
C ILE A 112 -11.29 -19.22 7.67
N ASN A 113 -11.23 -20.40 7.03
CA ASN A 113 -9.97 -20.93 6.51
C ASN A 113 -9.47 -20.08 5.34
N ASN A 114 -10.36 -19.63 4.46
CA ASN A 114 -10.03 -18.67 3.41
C ASN A 114 -9.49 -17.35 3.98
N VAL A 115 -10.13 -16.85 5.04
CA VAL A 115 -9.66 -15.65 5.76
C VAL A 115 -8.27 -15.86 6.34
N ARG A 116 -8.05 -16.99 7.01
CA ARG A 116 -6.76 -17.37 7.59
C ARG A 116 -5.67 -17.46 6.53
N ASN A 117 -5.94 -18.11 5.40
CA ASN A 117 -4.99 -18.25 4.29
C ASN A 117 -4.59 -16.87 3.74
N TYR A 118 -5.57 -16.01 3.48
CA TYR A 118 -5.34 -14.64 3.05
C TYR A 118 -4.49 -13.85 4.06
N VAL A 119 -4.82 -13.90 5.35
CA VAL A 119 -4.08 -13.19 6.40
C VAL A 119 -2.64 -13.69 6.52
N CYS A 120 -2.43 -15.01 6.48
CA CYS A 120 -1.09 -15.62 6.48
C CYS A 120 -0.26 -15.19 5.27
N GLU A 121 -0.85 -15.15 4.07
CA GLU A 121 -0.17 -14.61 2.88
C GLU A 121 0.20 -13.14 3.05
N GLN A 122 -0.69 -12.31 3.61
CA GLN A 122 -0.36 -10.91 3.87
C GLN A 122 0.80 -10.80 4.86
N PHE A 123 0.80 -11.59 5.93
CA PHE A 123 1.93 -11.63 6.87
C PHE A 123 3.24 -12.05 6.19
N GLN A 124 3.22 -13.04 5.29
CA GLN A 124 4.40 -13.42 4.51
C GLN A 124 4.88 -12.32 3.56
N LYS A 125 3.97 -11.60 2.91
CA LYS A 125 4.32 -10.42 2.08
C LYS A 125 4.97 -9.32 2.90
N ILE A 126 4.43 -9.06 4.10
CA ILE A 126 4.99 -8.07 5.02
C ILE A 126 6.38 -8.49 5.50
N LEU A 127 6.56 -9.76 5.90
CA LEU A 127 7.86 -10.29 6.35
C LEU A 127 8.93 -10.31 5.26
N SER A 128 8.53 -10.55 4.00
CA SER A 128 9.43 -10.53 2.85
C SER A 128 9.74 -9.12 2.33
N GLY A 129 9.10 -8.07 2.88
CA GLY A 129 9.27 -6.70 2.41
C GLY A 129 8.60 -6.41 1.06
N SER A 130 7.66 -7.26 0.62
CA SER A 130 6.97 -7.15 -0.67
C SER A 130 5.76 -6.21 -0.64
N VAL A 131 5.71 -5.26 0.31
CA VAL A 131 4.57 -4.36 0.55
C VAL A 131 5.05 -2.91 0.50
N PRO A 132 4.31 -1.98 -0.14
CA PRO A 132 4.71 -0.59 -0.24
C PRO A 132 4.83 0.08 1.14
N LEU A 133 5.86 0.90 1.31
CA LEU A 133 6.12 1.66 2.54
C LEU A 133 4.92 2.53 2.95
N MET A 134 4.20 3.09 1.97
CA MET A 134 3.06 3.97 2.19
C MET A 134 1.98 3.35 3.08
N ASP A 135 1.82 2.02 3.04
CA ASP A 135 0.82 1.31 3.82
C ASP A 135 1.18 1.20 5.31
N PHE A 136 2.41 1.54 5.69
CA PHE A 136 2.91 1.53 7.07
C PHE A 136 3.05 2.92 7.69
N ILE A 137 2.73 3.98 6.94
CA ILE A 137 2.81 5.34 7.44
C ILE A 137 1.56 5.64 8.28
N PHE A 138 1.77 6.00 9.54
CA PHE A 138 0.75 6.58 10.40
C PHE A 138 0.60 8.06 10.13
N ALA A 139 -0.58 8.59 10.40
CA ALA A 139 -0.84 10.02 10.36
C ALA A 139 -1.62 10.43 11.61
N LYS A 140 -0.96 11.06 12.59
CA LYS A 140 -1.57 11.44 13.87
C LYS A 140 -1.64 12.94 14.02
N GLU A 141 -2.79 13.42 14.47
CA GLU A 141 -3.04 14.83 14.74
C GLU A 141 -2.07 15.38 15.80
N TYR A 142 -1.49 16.54 15.51
CA TYR A 142 -0.74 17.35 16.45
C TYR A 142 -1.66 18.36 17.13
N ARG A 143 -1.70 18.35 18.46
CA ARG A 143 -2.62 19.19 19.25
C ARG A 143 -2.02 20.52 19.67
N GLY A 144 -0.74 20.78 19.38
CA GLY A 144 0.02 21.91 19.91
C GLY A 144 0.75 21.56 21.20
N LYS A 145 1.99 22.05 21.36
CA LYS A 145 2.89 21.70 22.46
C LYS A 145 2.26 21.92 23.85
N ALA A 146 1.53 23.01 24.03
CA ALA A 146 0.89 23.38 25.29
C ALA A 146 -0.23 22.42 25.75
N TYR A 147 -0.85 21.69 24.81
CA TYR A 147 -1.96 20.76 25.12
C TYR A 147 -1.49 19.38 25.56
N TYR A 148 -0.20 19.09 25.46
CA TYR A 148 0.36 17.84 25.93
C TYR A 148 0.94 18.00 27.34
N ARG A 149 0.82 16.95 28.15
CA ARG A 149 1.57 16.85 29.40
C ARG A 149 3.08 16.85 29.10
N GLN A 150 3.89 17.42 29.99
CA GLN A 150 5.34 17.59 29.78
C GLN A 150 6.04 16.27 29.37
N ASN A 151 5.70 15.16 30.04
CA ASN A 151 6.27 13.83 29.81
C ASN A 151 5.42 12.94 28.86
N ALA A 152 4.55 13.54 28.04
CA ALA A 152 3.72 12.77 27.11
C ALA A 152 4.57 12.16 25.97
N SER A 153 4.56 10.83 25.87
CA SER A 153 5.23 10.05 24.82
C SER A 153 4.32 9.86 23.60
N VAL A 154 3.93 10.96 22.95
CA VAL A 154 3.08 10.94 21.75
C VAL A 154 3.94 11.08 20.49
N PRO A 155 3.80 10.22 19.47
CA PRO A 155 4.60 10.28 18.24
C PRO A 155 4.61 11.65 17.54
N SER A 156 3.43 12.28 17.39
CA SER A 156 3.33 13.61 16.77
C SER A 156 4.04 14.70 17.57
N LEU A 157 4.01 14.62 18.91
CA LEU A 157 4.77 15.53 19.77
C LEU A 157 6.27 15.26 19.72
N HIS A 158 6.68 13.99 19.67
CA HIS A 158 8.08 13.61 19.59
C HIS A 158 8.73 14.14 18.30
N ILE A 159 8.05 13.98 17.16
CA ILE A 159 8.50 14.54 15.89
C ILE A 159 8.51 16.06 15.92
N ALA A 160 7.45 16.70 16.45
CA ALA A 160 7.41 18.16 16.58
C ALA A 160 8.61 18.69 17.38
N LYS A 161 8.92 18.07 18.53
CA LYS A 161 10.10 18.44 19.34
C LYS A 161 11.41 18.29 18.54
N ARG A 162 11.57 17.20 17.77
CA ARG A 162 12.77 17.00 16.93
C ARG A 162 12.88 18.02 15.80
N ARG A 163 11.77 18.36 15.13
CA ARG A 163 11.72 19.43 14.11
C ARG A 163 12.13 20.77 14.70
N MET A 164 11.56 21.15 15.85
CA MET A 164 11.85 22.41 16.55
C MET A 164 13.30 22.56 17.01
N ILE A 165 13.99 21.44 17.30
CA ILE A 165 15.43 21.47 17.64
C ILE A 165 16.27 21.82 16.41
N ARG A 166 15.90 21.31 15.23
CA ARG A 166 16.59 21.62 13.97
C ARG A 166 16.25 23.02 13.48
N ASP A 167 14.97 23.35 13.48
CA ASP A 167 14.43 24.66 13.11
C ASP A 167 13.25 24.98 14.03
N HIS A 168 13.38 26.03 14.84
CA HIS A 168 12.34 26.47 15.76
C HIS A 168 11.01 26.78 15.07
N ARG A 169 11.04 27.17 13.79
CA ARG A 169 9.83 27.50 13.01
C ARG A 169 9.17 26.28 12.38
N ALA A 170 9.78 25.10 12.44
CA ALA A 170 9.26 23.86 11.88
C ALA A 170 8.24 23.14 12.79
N GLU A 171 7.66 23.83 13.78
CA GLU A 171 6.57 23.28 14.59
C GLU A 171 5.34 22.99 13.70
N PRO A 172 4.78 21.77 13.74
CA PRO A 172 3.54 21.47 13.02
C PRO A 172 2.38 22.33 13.50
N ARG A 173 1.46 22.66 12.59
CA ARG A 173 0.27 23.43 12.95
C ARG A 173 -0.67 22.61 13.84
N ILE A 174 -1.45 23.29 14.68
CA ILE A 174 -2.50 22.64 15.46
C ILE A 174 -3.48 21.97 14.50
N ARG A 175 -3.84 20.71 14.78
CA ARG A 175 -4.64 19.79 13.96
C ARG A 175 -3.94 19.24 12.71
N GLU A 176 -2.69 19.59 12.46
CA GLU A 176 -1.92 18.98 11.37
C GLU A 176 -1.69 17.49 11.65
N ARG A 177 -1.84 16.64 10.63
CA ARG A 177 -1.54 15.20 10.76
C ARG A 177 -0.07 14.95 10.44
N VAL A 178 0.71 14.75 11.49
CA VAL A 178 2.14 14.43 11.39
C VAL A 178 2.29 12.97 10.98
N ARG A 179 3.03 12.74 9.90
CA ARG A 179 3.28 11.41 9.34
C ARG A 179 4.49 10.77 9.99
N TYR A 180 4.40 9.48 10.29
CA TYR A 180 5.51 8.74 10.89
C TYR A 180 5.41 7.24 10.66
N LEU A 181 6.54 6.56 10.84
CA LEU A 181 6.65 5.11 10.80
C LEU A 181 7.49 4.62 11.99
N ILE A 182 7.47 3.32 12.21
CA ILE A 182 8.17 2.69 13.34
C ILE A 182 9.26 1.77 12.80
N VAL A 183 10.50 2.13 13.10
CA VAL A 183 11.69 1.37 12.68
C VAL A 183 12.12 0.35 13.74
N CYS A 184 12.99 -0.57 13.35
CA CYS A 184 13.73 -1.41 14.28
C CYS A 184 14.64 -0.51 15.13
N GLY A 185 14.63 -0.74 16.44
CA GLY A 185 15.55 -0.08 17.37
C GLY A 185 16.34 -1.13 18.13
N GLU A 186 17.31 -0.67 18.90
CA GLU A 186 18.15 -1.52 19.74
C GLU A 186 17.33 -2.29 20.78
N PRO A 187 17.81 -3.46 21.25
CA PRO A 187 17.16 -4.18 22.33
C PRO A 187 16.91 -3.26 23.53
N LYS A 188 15.70 -3.33 24.11
CA LYS A 188 15.23 -2.51 25.26
C LYS A 188 15.00 -1.02 24.98
N CYS A 189 15.15 -0.55 23.74
CA CYS A 189 14.78 0.83 23.41
C CYS A 189 13.26 1.05 23.55
N THR A 190 12.88 2.30 23.81
CA THR A 190 11.46 2.67 23.89
C THR A 190 10.81 2.70 22.52
N LEU A 191 9.49 2.45 22.44
CA LEU A 191 8.79 2.57 21.17
C LEU A 191 8.87 3.99 20.58
N ILE A 192 8.91 5.01 21.44
CA ILE A 192 8.95 6.41 21.01
C ILE A 192 10.28 6.77 20.33
N SER A 193 11.40 6.17 20.75
CA SER A 193 12.70 6.36 20.07
C SER A 193 12.75 5.71 18.68
N CYS A 194 11.92 4.69 18.43
CA CYS A 194 11.78 4.04 17.13
C CYS A 194 10.89 4.81 16.15
N VAL A 195 10.30 5.94 16.56
CA VAL A 195 9.43 6.74 15.69
C VAL A 195 10.30 7.60 14.77
N LYS A 196 10.10 7.44 13.46
CA LYS A 196 10.85 8.16 12.42
C LYS A 196 9.91 8.79 11.41
N GLU A 197 10.35 9.89 10.82
CA GLU A 197 9.65 10.53 9.72
C GLU A 197 9.89 9.75 8.42
N PRO A 198 8.95 9.74 7.46
CA PRO A 198 9.16 9.05 6.17
C PRO A 198 10.40 9.54 5.43
N GLU A 199 10.68 10.85 5.46
CA GLU A 199 11.86 11.46 4.85
C GLU A 199 13.16 10.95 5.49
N GLU A 200 13.21 10.87 6.83
CA GLU A 200 14.34 10.32 7.58
C GLU A 200 14.57 8.84 7.25
N PHE A 201 13.49 8.08 7.04
CA PHE A 201 13.60 6.68 6.65
C PHE A 201 14.15 6.49 5.23
N LEU A 202 13.70 7.31 4.28
CA LEU A 202 14.13 7.22 2.88
C LEU A 202 15.59 7.64 2.69
N LEU A 203 16.08 8.59 3.47
CA LEU A 203 17.46 9.08 3.40
C LEU A 203 18.47 8.13 4.07
N ASN A 204 18.04 7.30 5.02
CA ASN A 204 18.93 6.46 5.82
C ASN A 204 18.80 4.97 5.44
N PRO A 205 19.74 4.42 4.64
CA PRO A 205 19.67 3.02 4.19
C PRO A 205 19.83 2.00 5.33
N GLY A 206 20.38 2.40 6.48
CA GLY A 206 20.52 1.54 7.67
C GLY A 206 19.23 1.36 8.48
N LEU A 207 18.19 2.16 8.24
CA LEU A 207 16.92 2.04 8.95
C LEU A 207 16.04 0.96 8.33
N ARG A 208 15.54 0.05 9.16
CA ARG A 208 14.62 -1.01 8.75
C ARG A 208 13.26 -0.86 9.41
N LEU A 209 12.21 -1.18 8.67
CA LEU A 209 10.85 -1.15 9.22
C LEU A 209 10.67 -2.27 10.25
N ASN A 210 10.06 -1.96 11.40
CA ASN A 210 9.75 -2.97 12.40
C ASN A 210 8.49 -3.75 12.04
N VAL A 211 8.60 -4.65 11.05
CA VAL A 211 7.48 -5.44 10.53
C VAL A 211 6.76 -6.24 11.62
N ILE A 212 7.49 -6.75 12.61
CA ILE A 212 6.94 -7.52 13.73
C ILE A 212 6.02 -6.63 14.58
N TYR A 213 6.42 -5.37 14.84
CA TYR A 213 5.56 -4.42 15.54
C TYR A 213 4.24 -4.21 14.80
N TYR A 214 4.27 -4.02 13.48
CA TYR A 214 3.03 -3.80 12.71
C TYR A 214 2.12 -5.03 12.72
N ILE A 215 2.66 -6.23 12.56
CA ILE A 215 1.86 -7.45 12.62
C ILE A 215 1.25 -7.61 14.02
N VAL A 216 2.09 -7.69 15.05
CA VAL A 216 1.67 -8.07 16.41
C VAL A 216 0.89 -6.97 17.13
N ARG A 217 1.26 -5.70 16.95
CA ARG A 217 0.67 -4.58 17.72
C ARG A 217 -0.37 -3.78 16.96
N GLN A 218 -0.46 -3.91 15.63
CA GLN A 218 -1.42 -3.14 14.82
C GLN A 218 -2.42 -4.04 14.11
N ILE A 219 -1.95 -4.97 13.28
CA ILE A 219 -2.82 -5.78 12.41
C ILE A 219 -3.55 -6.85 13.23
N SER A 220 -2.83 -7.68 14.00
CA SER A 220 -3.44 -8.75 14.79
C SER A 220 -4.49 -8.24 15.79
N PRO A 221 -4.28 -7.14 16.54
CA PRO A 221 -5.31 -6.61 17.44
C PRO A 221 -6.55 -6.06 16.73
N ALA A 222 -6.45 -5.63 15.47
CA ALA A 222 -7.60 -5.22 14.68
C ALA A 222 -8.41 -6.43 14.21
N LEU A 223 -7.73 -7.47 13.71
CA LEU A 223 -8.36 -8.73 13.30
C LEU A 223 -9.00 -9.47 14.48
N ASN A 224 -8.29 -9.60 15.60
CA ASN A 224 -8.76 -10.29 16.81
C ASN A 224 -10.02 -9.64 17.39
N ARG A 225 -10.18 -8.32 17.23
CA ARG A 225 -11.39 -7.63 17.68
C ARG A 225 -12.65 -8.11 16.97
N CYS A 226 -12.54 -8.56 15.72
CA CYS A 226 -13.63 -9.16 14.97
C CYS A 226 -13.68 -10.68 15.14
N PHE A 227 -12.53 -11.36 15.00
CA PHE A 227 -12.48 -12.83 14.89
C PHE A 227 -12.43 -13.56 16.24
N ASN A 228 -12.05 -12.91 17.34
CA ASN A 228 -12.13 -13.56 18.66
C ASN A 228 -13.57 -13.90 19.03
N MET A 229 -14.56 -13.14 18.52
CA MET A 229 -15.99 -13.44 18.71
C MET A 229 -16.40 -14.75 18.03
N LEU A 230 -15.65 -15.15 16.99
CA LEU A 230 -15.82 -16.39 16.26
C LEU A 230 -14.89 -17.51 16.79
N GLY A 231 -14.14 -17.26 17.88
CA GLY A 231 -13.21 -18.24 18.46
C GLY A 231 -11.85 -18.35 17.76
N HIS A 232 -11.49 -17.36 16.92
CA HIS A 232 -10.24 -17.39 16.16
C HIS A 232 -9.29 -16.26 16.53
N ASP A 233 -7.99 -16.57 16.58
CA ASP A 233 -6.92 -15.64 16.95
C ASP A 233 -5.88 -15.50 15.83
N ALA A 234 -5.75 -14.29 15.28
CA ALA A 234 -4.81 -13.96 14.22
C ALA A 234 -3.35 -13.97 14.69
N LEU A 235 -3.07 -13.73 15.97
CA LEU A 235 -1.71 -13.86 16.51
C LEU A 235 -1.28 -15.33 16.51
N ARG A 236 -2.16 -16.24 16.89
CA ARG A 236 -1.90 -17.68 16.82
C ARG A 236 -1.68 -18.16 15.38
N TRP A 237 -2.38 -17.56 14.41
CA TRP A 237 -2.10 -17.83 12.99
C TRP A 237 -0.69 -17.40 12.60
N PHE A 238 -0.27 -16.20 13.01
CA PHE A 238 1.08 -15.68 12.76
C PHE A 238 2.18 -16.54 13.42
N GLU A 239 1.95 -17.03 14.64
CA GLU A 239 2.91 -17.87 15.36
C GLU A 239 3.10 -19.24 14.68
N ARG A 240 2.01 -19.84 14.19
CA ARG A 240 2.02 -21.16 13.56
C ARG A 240 2.47 -21.13 12.10
N MET A 241 2.41 -19.98 11.42
CA MET A 241 2.79 -19.93 10.01
C MET A 241 4.31 -20.10 9.85
N PRO A 242 4.77 -20.71 8.74
CA PRO A 242 6.19 -20.76 8.44
C PRO A 242 6.71 -19.34 8.20
N LYS A 243 7.60 -18.89 9.08
CA LYS A 243 8.24 -17.57 8.99
C LYS A 243 9.39 -17.67 7.99
N ARG A 244 9.06 -17.64 6.70
CA ARG A 244 10.05 -17.42 5.64
C ARG A 244 10.44 -15.95 5.67
N ILE A 245 11.33 -15.61 6.58
CA ILE A 245 11.99 -14.29 6.56
C ILE A 245 12.95 -14.35 5.39
N HIS A 246 12.49 -13.94 4.21
CA HIS A 246 13.38 -13.65 3.11
C HIS A 246 14.19 -12.42 3.50
N TYR A 247 15.40 -12.65 4.02
CA TYR A 247 16.45 -11.63 4.11
C TYR A 247 16.92 -11.16 2.72
N SER A 248 16.39 -11.74 1.65
CA SER A 248 16.75 -11.50 0.26
C SER A 248 16.00 -10.32 -0.36
N ARG A 249 16.34 -9.12 0.12
CA ARG A 249 16.50 -7.87 -0.67
C ARG A 249 17.23 -6.79 0.13
N LEU A 250 17.46 -7.00 1.43
CA LEU A 250 18.17 -6.05 2.31
C LEU A 250 19.47 -6.59 2.91
N GLU A 251 19.79 -7.88 2.74
CA GLU A 251 21.08 -8.43 3.18
C GLU A 251 21.65 -9.42 2.16
N GLN A 252 22.44 -8.91 1.23
CA GLN A 252 23.60 -9.65 0.69
C GLN A 252 24.88 -9.29 1.49
N ARG A 253 24.77 -8.55 2.61
CA ARG A 253 25.91 -8.04 3.39
C ARG A 253 26.14 -8.71 4.76
N ASP A 254 25.17 -9.40 5.35
CA ASP A 254 25.28 -9.75 6.78
C ASP A 254 25.60 -11.22 7.08
N ARG A 255 25.84 -12.07 6.07
CA ARG A 255 26.30 -13.46 6.31
C ARG A 255 27.80 -13.62 6.56
N LEU A 256 28.61 -12.58 6.39
CA LEU A 256 30.05 -12.62 6.70
C LEU A 256 30.40 -11.92 8.03
N PHE A 257 29.44 -11.23 8.67
CA PHE A 257 29.78 -10.30 9.76
C PHE A 257 29.66 -10.88 11.18
N TYR A 258 28.77 -11.86 11.43
CA TYR A 258 28.68 -12.50 12.77
C TYR A 258 29.52 -13.79 12.93
N GLY A 259 30.24 -14.22 11.89
CA GLY A 259 31.12 -15.40 11.94
C GLY A 259 32.62 -15.10 11.85
N ARG A 260 33.02 -13.83 11.71
CA ARG A 260 34.40 -13.49 11.33
C ARG A 260 34.96 -12.20 11.96
N ILE A 261 34.47 -11.84 13.15
CA ILE A 261 35.15 -10.88 14.04
C ILE A 261 35.45 -11.58 15.37
N SER A 262 36.27 -12.60 15.27
CA SER A 262 37.43 -12.71 16.12
C SER A 262 38.63 -12.43 15.21
N VAL A 263 39.47 -11.47 15.64
CA VAL A 263 40.78 -11.10 15.10
C VAL A 263 40.80 -9.95 14.05
N THR A 264 41.44 -8.85 14.49
CA THR A 264 42.12 -7.76 13.76
C THR A 264 41.32 -6.71 12.95
N GLY A 265 41.18 -5.51 13.53
CA GLY A 265 41.98 -4.31 13.17
C GLY A 265 41.98 -3.76 11.73
N HIS A 266 41.58 -2.48 11.64
CA HIS A 266 42.01 -1.42 10.70
C HIS A 266 41.43 -1.31 9.27
N ALA A 267 40.72 -0.20 9.05
CA ALA A 267 40.78 0.71 7.89
C ALA A 267 40.88 0.11 6.46
N VAL A 268 39.84 -0.58 5.95
CA VAL A 268 39.75 -0.93 4.51
C VAL A 268 38.30 -0.90 3.99
N ASP A 269 37.55 0.19 4.21
CA ASP A 269 36.14 0.26 3.74
C ASP A 269 35.86 1.32 2.65
N PHE A 270 36.71 2.32 2.46
CA PHE A 270 36.49 3.35 1.44
C PHE A 270 36.85 2.86 0.03
N ASP A 271 38.01 2.20 -0.10
CA ASP A 271 38.58 1.78 -1.38
C ASP A 271 37.75 0.68 -2.08
N MET A 272 37.20 -0.25 -1.28
CA MET A 272 36.29 -1.30 -1.80
C MET A 272 34.99 -0.75 -2.38
N ASN A 273 34.45 0.33 -1.81
CA ASN A 273 33.22 0.94 -2.33
C ASN A 273 33.49 1.73 -3.61
N GLN A 274 34.65 2.38 -3.72
CA GLN A 274 35.09 3.05 -4.94
C GLN A 274 35.32 2.02 -6.07
N HIS A 275 36.02 0.90 -5.79
CA HIS A 275 36.20 -0.19 -6.75
C HIS A 275 34.87 -0.83 -7.19
N ARG A 276 33.90 -1.02 -6.27
CA ARG A 276 32.57 -1.54 -6.63
C ARG A 276 31.77 -0.57 -7.48
N PHE A 277 31.80 0.73 -7.15
CA PHE A 277 31.13 1.76 -7.93
C PHE A 277 31.71 1.85 -9.34
N LEU A 278 33.04 1.93 -9.46
CA LEU A 278 33.73 1.96 -10.75
C LEU A 278 33.46 0.70 -11.57
N SER A 279 33.40 -0.48 -10.93
CA SER A 279 33.06 -1.74 -11.60
C SER A 279 31.59 -1.77 -12.08
N SER A 280 30.64 -1.23 -11.29
CA SER A 280 29.23 -1.12 -11.70
C SER A 280 29.04 -0.13 -12.85
N CYS A 281 29.67 1.05 -12.79
CA CYS A 281 29.66 2.02 -13.88
C CYS A 281 30.23 1.43 -15.18
N ARG A 282 31.17 0.48 -15.09
CA ARG A 282 31.83 -0.14 -16.25
C ARG A 282 31.06 -1.31 -16.85
N ASN A 283 30.36 -2.10 -16.03
CA ASN A 283 29.80 -3.38 -16.44
C ASN A 283 28.27 -3.46 -16.45
N THR A 284 27.57 -2.62 -15.68
CA THR A 284 26.12 -2.66 -15.61
C THR A 284 25.52 -1.93 -16.81
N SER A 285 24.82 -2.66 -17.69
CA SER A 285 24.12 -2.05 -18.82
C SER A 285 22.91 -1.25 -18.33
N HIS A 286 22.76 -0.03 -18.85
CA HIS A 286 21.59 0.78 -18.60
C HIS A 286 20.36 0.14 -19.27
N SER A 287 19.21 0.13 -18.60
CA SER A 287 18.02 -0.61 -19.05
C SER A 287 17.46 -0.13 -20.40
N THR A 288 17.60 1.16 -20.70
CA THR A 288 17.06 1.79 -21.91
C THR A 288 18.03 1.71 -23.09
N THR A 289 19.31 1.98 -22.86
CA THR A 289 20.34 2.09 -23.92
C THR A 289 21.16 0.82 -24.08
N ARG A 290 21.07 -0.12 -23.11
CA ARG A 290 21.85 -1.35 -23.00
C ARG A 290 23.38 -1.18 -22.98
N ARG A 291 23.87 0.06 -23.03
CA ARG A 291 25.28 0.46 -22.87
C ARG A 291 25.58 0.75 -21.40
N SER A 292 26.83 0.56 -20.96
CA SER A 292 27.19 0.87 -19.57
C SER A 292 27.31 2.39 -19.37
N PRO A 293 27.13 2.90 -18.13
CA PRO A 293 27.37 4.32 -17.84
C PRO A 293 28.74 4.83 -18.31
N ALA A 294 29.80 4.02 -18.18
CA ALA A 294 31.13 4.37 -18.66
C ALA A 294 31.20 4.51 -20.18
N GLU A 295 30.50 3.64 -20.93
CA GLU A 295 30.43 3.68 -22.39
C GLU A 295 29.65 4.90 -22.89
N LEU A 296 28.55 5.25 -22.19
CA LEU A 296 27.78 6.46 -22.49
C LEU A 296 28.58 7.75 -22.23
N LEU A 297 29.43 7.74 -21.20
CA LEU A 297 30.27 8.90 -20.84
C LEU A 297 31.49 9.06 -21.74
N LEU A 298 32.09 7.95 -22.19
CA LEU A 298 33.33 7.98 -22.97
C LEU A 298 33.10 7.91 -24.49
N GLY A 299 31.86 7.65 -24.92
CA GLY A 299 31.50 7.54 -26.34
C GLY A 299 31.95 6.24 -27.01
N HIS A 300 32.79 5.44 -26.36
CA HIS A 300 33.31 4.17 -26.87
C HIS A 300 33.33 3.10 -25.77
N LYS A 301 33.39 1.83 -26.18
CA LYS A 301 33.44 0.69 -25.25
C LYS A 301 34.84 0.52 -24.67
N LEU A 302 34.94 0.55 -23.33
CA LEU A 302 36.19 0.27 -22.62
C LEU A 302 36.53 -1.23 -22.73
N ARG A 303 37.47 -1.58 -23.61
CA ARG A 303 37.92 -2.97 -23.79
C ARG A 303 38.39 -3.57 -22.46
N CYS A 304 37.83 -4.71 -22.07
CA CYS A 304 38.33 -5.53 -20.96
C CYS A 304 38.39 -7.01 -21.32
N MET A 305 39.20 -7.77 -20.60
CA MET A 305 39.37 -9.23 -20.78
C MET A 305 38.04 -10.01 -20.72
N LEU A 306 37.03 -9.47 -20.04
CA LEU A 306 35.71 -10.11 -19.86
C LEU A 306 34.67 -9.70 -20.93
N ASP A 307 35.02 -8.82 -21.88
CA ASP A 307 34.09 -8.39 -22.92
C ASP A 307 33.73 -9.50 -23.90
N LEU A 308 34.60 -10.52 -24.06
CA LEU A 308 34.34 -11.72 -24.86
C LEU A 308 33.22 -12.60 -24.29
N LEU A 309 32.86 -12.41 -23.01
CA LEU A 309 31.80 -13.16 -22.33
C LEU A 309 30.45 -12.42 -22.35
N LYS A 310 30.39 -11.18 -22.86
CA LYS A 310 29.13 -10.42 -22.93
C LYS A 310 28.32 -10.86 -24.16
N PRO A 311 27.01 -11.15 -24.01
CA PRO A 311 26.16 -11.47 -25.16
C PRO A 311 26.09 -10.28 -26.11
N SER A 312 26.11 -10.52 -27.43
CA SER A 312 26.06 -9.45 -28.43
C SER A 312 24.76 -8.66 -28.31
N LEU A 313 24.89 -7.33 -28.40
CA LEU A 313 23.74 -6.42 -28.29
C LEU A 313 22.77 -6.65 -29.45
N GLU A 314 23.31 -6.87 -30.66
CA GLU A 314 22.56 -7.14 -31.89
C GLU A 314 21.68 -8.38 -31.75
N ALA A 315 22.25 -9.52 -31.34
CA ALA A 315 21.46 -10.74 -31.12
C ALA A 315 20.38 -10.54 -30.03
N ALA A 316 20.68 -9.78 -28.98
CA ALA A 316 19.72 -9.49 -27.92
C ALA A 316 18.57 -8.55 -28.35
N VAL A 317 18.78 -7.75 -29.39
CA VAL A 317 17.76 -6.89 -30.02
C VAL A 317 16.94 -7.71 -31.02
N GLU A 318 17.58 -8.52 -31.87
CA GLU A 318 16.91 -9.43 -32.80
C GLU A 318 15.94 -10.38 -32.08
N VAL A 319 16.38 -11.02 -30.99
CA VAL A 319 15.52 -11.93 -30.21
C VAL A 319 14.30 -11.19 -29.63
N ARG A 320 14.42 -9.91 -29.26
CA ARG A 320 13.29 -9.13 -28.77
C ARG A 320 12.33 -8.74 -29.88
N LEU A 321 12.86 -8.32 -31.03
CA LEU A 321 12.08 -7.99 -32.21
C LEU A 321 11.29 -9.21 -32.71
N PHE A 322 11.93 -10.38 -32.78
CA PHE A 322 11.27 -11.64 -33.12
C PHE A 322 10.14 -12.00 -32.13
N LYS A 323 10.37 -11.83 -30.82
CA LYS A 323 9.33 -12.02 -29.79
C LYS A 323 8.18 -11.03 -29.91
N GLN A 324 8.45 -9.81 -30.32
CA GLN A 324 7.45 -8.77 -30.51
C GLN A 324 6.63 -9.01 -31.78
N ALA A 325 7.28 -9.38 -32.89
CA ALA A 325 6.63 -9.81 -34.12
C ALA A 325 5.73 -11.02 -33.86
N SER A 326 6.25 -12.10 -33.29
CA SER A 326 5.45 -13.30 -32.96
C SER A 326 4.28 -13.04 -32.01
N TYR A 327 4.34 -12.03 -31.12
CA TYR A 327 3.20 -11.65 -30.29
C TYR A 327 2.14 -10.86 -31.07
N ASN A 328 2.56 -9.94 -31.94
CA ASN A 328 1.65 -9.14 -32.76
C ASN A 328 0.99 -9.99 -33.86
N ASP A 329 1.75 -10.91 -34.46
CA ASP A 329 1.32 -11.76 -35.56
C ASP A 329 0.38 -12.89 -35.10
N ARG A 330 0.20 -13.10 -33.79
CA ARG A 330 -0.79 -14.06 -33.24
C ARG A 330 -2.23 -13.80 -33.68
N LYS A 331 -2.55 -12.56 -34.09
CA LYS A 331 -3.87 -12.16 -34.59
C LYS A 331 -3.86 -11.85 -36.08
N ALA A 332 -2.70 -11.93 -36.73
CA ALA A 332 -2.57 -11.68 -38.15
C ALA A 332 -3.05 -12.90 -38.95
N THR A 333 -3.75 -12.66 -40.05
CA THR A 333 -4.16 -13.70 -40.97
C THR A 333 -2.94 -14.12 -41.80
N HIS A 334 -2.72 -15.42 -41.97
CA HIS A 334 -1.60 -15.92 -42.78
C HIS A 334 -1.79 -15.45 -44.22
N GLN A 335 -0.89 -14.61 -44.72
CA GLN A 335 -0.85 -14.21 -46.13
C GLN A 335 0.20 -15.06 -46.83
N GLU A 336 -0.22 -15.74 -47.90
CA GLU A 336 0.68 -16.43 -48.82
C GLU A 336 1.04 -15.46 -49.94
N PHE A 337 2.33 -15.24 -50.14
CA PHE A 337 2.85 -14.36 -51.19
C PHE A 337 3.33 -15.21 -52.37
N GLN A 338 3.12 -14.72 -53.59
CA GLN A 338 3.71 -15.33 -54.78
C GLN A 338 5.20 -14.98 -54.86
N PRO A 339 6.04 -15.84 -55.46
CA PRO A 339 7.40 -15.46 -55.81
C PRO A 339 7.39 -14.17 -56.65
N ASP A 340 8.32 -13.26 -56.39
CA ASP A 340 8.44 -11.89 -56.96
C ASP A 340 7.41 -10.85 -56.49
N GLU A 341 6.55 -11.15 -55.51
CA GLU A 341 5.63 -10.16 -54.95
C GLU A 341 6.36 -9.12 -54.07
N LYS A 342 6.09 -7.82 -54.28
CA LYS A 342 6.72 -6.75 -53.51
C LYS A 342 6.09 -6.64 -52.13
N VAL A 343 6.90 -6.86 -51.10
CA VAL A 343 6.52 -6.79 -49.69
C VAL A 343 7.27 -5.67 -48.97
N LEU A 344 6.55 -4.94 -48.12
CA LEU A 344 7.10 -3.85 -47.32
C LEU A 344 7.70 -4.39 -46.02
N VAL A 345 9.01 -4.25 -45.87
CA VAL A 345 9.73 -4.65 -44.66
C VAL A 345 10.03 -3.42 -43.82
N THR A 346 9.56 -3.42 -42.57
CA THR A 346 9.83 -2.33 -41.62
C THR A 346 11.03 -2.68 -40.75
N GLN A 347 12.07 -1.86 -40.79
CA GLN A 347 13.24 -1.99 -39.93
C GLN A 347 12.99 -1.45 -38.50
N PRO A 348 13.81 -1.82 -37.50
CA PRO A 348 13.65 -1.38 -36.10
C PRO A 348 13.76 0.14 -35.90
N ASN A 349 14.39 0.83 -36.84
CA ASN A 349 14.52 2.30 -36.89
C ASN A 349 13.27 2.98 -37.50
N GLY A 350 12.24 2.22 -37.88
CA GLY A 350 11.00 2.72 -38.48
C GLY A 350 11.06 2.97 -39.99
N LYS A 351 12.20 2.72 -40.66
CA LYS A 351 12.31 2.85 -42.12
C LYS A 351 11.67 1.64 -42.80
N GLN A 352 10.85 1.92 -43.82
CA GLN A 352 10.22 0.89 -44.65
C GLN A 352 10.98 0.76 -45.97
N HIS A 353 11.23 -0.48 -46.37
CA HIS A 353 11.84 -0.80 -47.65
C HIS A 353 10.99 -1.84 -48.38
N GLU A 354 10.76 -1.62 -49.67
CA GLU A 354 10.20 -2.66 -50.56
C GLU A 354 11.27 -3.70 -50.84
N LYS A 355 10.92 -4.97 -50.61
CA LYS A 355 11.72 -6.12 -51.02
C LYS A 355 10.83 -7.10 -51.78
N HIS A 356 11.39 -7.84 -52.72
CA HIS A 356 10.68 -8.97 -53.32
C HIS A 356 10.62 -10.11 -52.30
N ALA A 357 9.51 -10.85 -52.27
CA ALA A 357 9.26 -11.92 -51.30
C ALA A 357 10.39 -12.98 -51.28
N ASP A 358 11.04 -13.22 -52.42
CA ASP A 358 12.12 -14.21 -52.62
C ASP A 358 13.43 -13.79 -51.96
N HIS A 359 13.57 -12.49 -51.67
CA HIS A 359 14.74 -11.89 -51.04
C HIS A 359 14.64 -11.89 -49.51
N LEU A 360 13.55 -12.38 -48.93
CA LEU A 360 13.39 -12.60 -47.49
C LEU A 360 14.05 -13.94 -47.10
N ARG A 361 15.39 -13.96 -46.99
CA ARG A 361 16.09 -15.11 -46.40
C ARG A 361 15.74 -15.22 -44.92
N PHE A 362 15.16 -16.35 -44.50
CA PHE A 362 15.20 -16.77 -43.11
C PHE A 362 16.67 -16.98 -42.71
N CYS A 363 17.12 -16.29 -41.67
CA CYS A 363 18.50 -16.36 -41.20
C CYS A 363 18.83 -17.79 -40.70
N GLU A 364 19.49 -18.59 -41.54
CA GLU A 364 20.50 -19.52 -41.07
C GLU A 364 21.76 -18.72 -40.71
N ALA A 365 22.41 -19.10 -39.61
CA ALA A 365 23.51 -18.37 -38.98
C ALA A 365 24.79 -18.38 -39.84
N ASP A 366 25.46 -17.23 -39.99
CA ASP A 366 26.85 -16.98 -39.51
C ASP A 366 27.60 -15.81 -40.21
N GLU A 367 28.55 -15.24 -39.42
CA GLU A 367 29.72 -14.36 -39.65
C GLU A 367 29.56 -12.82 -39.91
N PRO A 368 30.27 -11.95 -39.14
CA PRO A 368 30.11 -10.49 -39.14
C PRO A 368 31.12 -9.74 -40.04
N LYS A 369 30.76 -8.54 -40.54
CA LYS A 369 31.67 -7.56 -41.15
C LYS A 369 31.37 -6.11 -40.71
N GLU A 370 32.41 -5.28 -40.77
CA GLU A 370 32.74 -4.09 -39.97
C GLU A 370 31.98 -2.77 -40.27
N GLU A 371 31.95 -1.95 -39.19
CA GLU A 371 31.76 -0.51 -38.89
C GLU A 371 31.54 0.57 -39.98
N GLU A 372 30.74 1.61 -39.64
CA GLU A 372 31.14 3.04 -39.76
C GLU A 372 30.21 4.01 -38.95
N GLU A 373 30.82 4.98 -38.25
CA GLU A 373 30.25 6.02 -37.37
C GLU A 373 29.83 7.30 -38.11
N VAL A 374 28.78 8.01 -37.64
CA VAL A 374 28.65 9.47 -37.79
C VAL A 374 27.97 10.12 -36.57
N HIS A 375 28.63 11.15 -36.05
CA HIS A 375 28.23 12.08 -34.97
C HIS A 375 27.22 13.15 -35.40
N GLU A 376 26.35 13.62 -34.49
CA GLU A 376 25.91 15.03 -34.53
C GLU A 376 25.43 15.55 -33.16
N GLU A 377 25.70 16.84 -32.93
CA GLU A 377 25.69 17.58 -31.67
C GLU A 377 24.32 18.22 -31.32
N THR A 378 24.18 18.64 -30.07
CA THR A 378 23.04 19.39 -29.51
C THR A 378 23.39 20.87 -29.30
N PRO A 379 22.40 21.76 -29.11
CA PRO A 379 22.50 22.65 -27.94
C PRO A 379 21.20 22.99 -27.19
N LEU A 380 21.42 23.44 -25.94
CA LEU A 380 20.53 23.80 -24.83
C LEU A 380 20.00 25.25 -24.86
N THR A 381 18.92 25.52 -24.08
CA THR A 381 18.67 26.66 -23.13
C THR A 381 17.16 26.87 -22.92
N ALA A 382 16.54 27.45 -21.87
CA ALA A 382 16.87 27.89 -20.51
C ALA A 382 15.54 28.13 -19.74
N ARG A 383 15.62 28.27 -18.40
CA ARG A 383 14.54 28.42 -17.38
C ARG A 383 13.94 29.86 -17.28
N SER A 384 12.72 29.98 -16.72
CA SER A 384 12.28 31.18 -15.97
C SER A 384 11.37 30.84 -14.77
N GLN A 385 11.37 31.73 -13.76
CA GLN A 385 10.79 31.64 -12.41
C GLN A 385 9.44 32.40 -12.29
N ARG A 386 8.65 32.17 -11.22
CA ARG A 386 7.46 32.97 -10.84
C ARG A 386 7.45 33.36 -9.34
N PRO A 387 6.77 34.45 -8.93
CA PRO A 387 6.68 34.92 -7.54
C PRO A 387 5.33 34.65 -6.84
N ALA A 388 5.23 35.07 -5.57
CA ALA A 388 4.33 34.59 -4.49
C ALA A 388 3.18 35.53 -4.04
N ASP A 389 2.17 34.89 -3.41
CA ASP A 389 1.26 35.21 -2.28
C ASP A 389 0.49 36.55 -2.10
N GLN A 390 -0.78 36.42 -1.67
CA GLN A 390 -1.42 37.19 -0.59
C GLN A 390 -2.74 36.55 -0.05
N HIS A 391 -3.03 36.77 1.25
CA HIS A 391 -4.09 36.15 2.09
C HIS A 391 -5.07 37.21 2.64
N PRO A 392 -6.25 36.82 3.20
CA PRO A 392 -6.76 37.48 4.41
C PRO A 392 -7.33 36.55 5.52
N LYS A 393 -7.57 37.16 6.71
CA LYS A 393 -7.76 36.61 8.08
C LYS A 393 -9.23 36.57 8.59
N ARG A 394 -9.52 35.73 9.61
CA ARG A 394 -10.41 35.89 10.83
C ARG A 394 -10.72 34.48 11.42
N SER A 395 -11.11 34.18 12.67
CA SER A 395 -11.29 34.82 14.00
C SER A 395 -11.51 33.68 15.04
N THR A 396 -11.44 33.98 16.33
CA THR A 396 -11.32 33.07 17.50
C THR A 396 -12.62 32.80 18.29
N LYS A 397 -12.73 31.66 19.02
CA LYS A 397 -13.20 31.48 20.43
C LYS A 397 -13.26 29.97 20.89
N PRO A 398 -13.32 29.64 22.21
CA PRO A 398 -12.64 28.47 22.83
C PRO A 398 -13.59 27.47 23.60
N PRO A 399 -13.20 26.68 24.64
CA PRO A 399 -13.22 25.20 24.63
C PRO A 399 -14.17 24.53 25.65
N ALA A 400 -14.29 23.19 25.63
CA ALA A 400 -15.00 22.39 26.65
C ALA A 400 -14.19 21.15 27.10
N HIS A 401 -14.33 20.81 28.39
CA HIS A 401 -13.59 19.79 29.15
C HIS A 401 -14.57 18.69 29.69
N PRO A 402 -14.12 17.62 30.40
CA PRO A 402 -14.33 16.21 30.02
C PRO A 402 -15.24 15.39 30.99
N PHE A 403 -15.10 14.04 30.99
CA PHE A 403 -15.69 12.97 31.87
C PHE A 403 -16.85 12.14 31.27
N PHE A 404 -17.10 10.84 31.56
CA PHE A 404 -16.33 9.60 31.80
C PHE A 404 -17.36 8.42 31.85
N ARG A 405 -16.87 7.17 31.67
CA ARG A 405 -17.40 5.85 32.17
C ARG A 405 -18.54 5.05 31.46
N ASN A 406 -18.10 3.90 30.91
CA ASN A 406 -18.44 2.48 31.15
C ASN A 406 -19.83 1.80 30.89
N ARG A 407 -19.80 0.86 29.90
CA ARG A 407 -20.38 -0.52 29.77
C ARG A 407 -21.92 -0.75 29.84
N PRO A 408 -22.51 -1.93 29.50
CA PRO A 408 -22.01 -3.17 28.84
C PRO A 408 -22.84 -3.68 27.61
N ARG A 409 -22.31 -4.76 27.00
CA ARG A 409 -22.88 -5.92 26.22
C ARG A 409 -23.72 -5.70 24.94
N ALA A 410 -23.46 -6.59 23.97
CA ALA A 410 -23.68 -6.47 22.52
C ALA A 410 -24.63 -7.55 22.00
N LEU A 411 -25.52 -7.21 21.05
CA LEU A 411 -26.28 -8.13 20.17
C LEU A 411 -26.76 -7.37 18.90
N SER A 412 -26.67 -8.01 17.71
CA SER A 412 -26.85 -7.51 16.32
C SER A 412 -28.31 -7.26 15.87
N GLY A 413 -28.55 -6.35 14.91
CA GLY A 413 -29.91 -6.07 14.37
C GLY A 413 -30.03 -5.08 13.18
N LEU A 414 -31.27 -4.76 12.80
CA LEU A 414 -31.74 -3.82 11.76
C LEU A 414 -31.76 -2.36 12.22
N CYS A 415 -31.22 -1.42 11.43
CA CYS A 415 -31.07 -0.01 11.83
C CYS A 415 -32.29 0.88 11.48
N LEU A 416 -33.04 1.33 12.49
CA LEU A 416 -34.15 2.29 12.37
C LEU A 416 -33.76 3.66 12.95
N HIS A 417 -33.98 4.78 12.26
CA HIS A 417 -33.59 6.12 12.70
C HIS A 417 -34.77 7.01 13.11
N LYS A 418 -34.64 7.77 14.21
CA LYS A 418 -35.64 8.77 14.64
C LYS A 418 -35.27 10.16 14.12
N GLU A 419 -36.07 10.72 13.22
CA GLU A 419 -35.96 12.13 12.77
C GLU A 419 -36.76 13.04 13.74
N LYS A 420 -36.31 14.28 13.90
CA LYS A 420 -36.95 15.29 14.76
C LYS A 420 -37.82 16.21 13.95
#